data_AF-A0A5M9PUM3-F1
#
_entry.id   AF-A0A5M9PUM3-F1
#
_cell.length_a   1.000
_cell.length_b   1.000
_cell.length_c   1.000
_cell.angle_alpha   90.00
_cell.angle_beta   90.00
_cell.angle_gamma   90.00
#
_symmetry.space_group_name_H-M   'P 1'
#
loop_
_entity.id
_entity.type
_entity.pdbx_description
1 polymer ?
#
loop_
_entity_poly.entity_id
_entity_poly.type
_entity_poly.pdbx_seq_one_letter_code
_entity_poly.pdbx_strand_id
1 'polypeptide(L)'
;MSAIGTIAVVIVSLYLARRDYRKKLEVDYWISYKIFSGEKISLWFIDLVNIGSVPVKIYEVGLYQKSWLRKRRKKIIFMMPRDFEYESAKLPILLNPQEDATYFIAKNEWITKIKELGINQRKIRLYARDTTGKYYYRKFLLE
;
A
#
# COMPACT_ATOMS: atom_id res chain seq x y z
N MET A 1 5.87 46.99 -14.64
CA MET A 1 5.97 45.65 -15.27
C MET A 1 6.86 44.66 -14.51
N SER A 2 7.75 45.08 -13.61
CA SER A 2 8.65 44.18 -12.85
C SER A 2 7.95 43.31 -11.78
N ALA A 3 7.01 43.85 -11.01
CA ALA A 3 6.35 43.12 -9.91
C ALA A 3 5.53 41.89 -10.36
N ILE A 4 4.92 41.93 -11.55
CA ILE A 4 4.14 40.82 -12.10
C ILE A 4 5.05 39.62 -12.44
N GLY A 5 6.25 39.89 -12.98
CA GLY A 5 7.25 38.87 -13.26
C GLY A 5 7.73 38.18 -11.99
N THR A 6 7.97 38.94 -10.91
CA THR A 6 8.37 38.38 -9.61
C THR A 6 7.28 37.49 -9.01
N ILE A 7 6.01 37.93 -9.04
CA ILE A 7 4.88 37.13 -8.53
C ILE A 7 4.74 35.82 -9.32
N ALA A 8 4.84 35.86 -10.64
CA ALA A 8 4.76 34.66 -11.48
C ALA A 8 5.88 33.65 -11.15
N VAL A 9 7.12 34.11 -10.98
CA VAL A 9 8.25 33.26 -10.59
C VAL A 9 8.03 32.64 -9.21
N VAL A 10 7.56 33.42 -8.23
CA VAL A 10 7.27 32.90 -6.87
C VAL A 10 6.19 31.82 -6.91
N ILE A 11 5.11 32.04 -7.68
CA ILE A 11 4.02 31.07 -7.82
C ILE A 11 4.53 29.76 -8.45
N VAL A 12 5.32 29.86 -9.53
CA VAL A 12 5.89 28.68 -10.20
C VAL A 12 6.85 27.93 -9.27
N SER A 13 7.74 28.63 -8.58
CA SER A 13 8.68 28.03 -7.62
C SER A 13 7.95 27.33 -6.46
N LEU A 14 6.91 27.96 -5.89
CA LEU A 14 6.07 27.35 -4.87
C LEU A 14 5.33 26.11 -5.40
N TYR A 15 4.85 26.16 -6.63
CA TYR A 15 4.18 25.03 -7.27
C TYR A 15 5.13 23.84 -7.47
N LEU A 16 6.34 24.10 -7.99
CA LEU A 16 7.38 23.09 -8.17
C LEU A 16 7.80 22.50 -6.83
N ALA A 17 8.10 23.33 -5.82
CA ALA A 17 8.42 22.86 -4.48
C ALA A 17 7.28 21.99 -3.90
N ARG A 18 6.02 22.41 -4.02
CA ARG A 18 4.87 21.62 -3.58
C ARG A 18 4.68 20.32 -4.36
N ARG A 19 5.13 20.23 -5.61
CA ARG A 19 5.08 19.00 -6.42
C ARG A 19 6.15 18.02 -5.99
N ASP A 20 7.34 18.52 -5.70
CA ASP A 20 8.51 17.70 -5.36
C ASP A 20 8.41 17.15 -3.94
N TYR A 21 7.88 17.92 -2.99
CA TYR A 21 7.66 17.50 -1.59
C TYR A 21 6.39 16.65 -1.37
N ARG A 22 5.78 16.11 -2.44
CA ARG A 22 4.62 15.21 -2.27
C ARG A 22 5.10 13.83 -1.84
N LYS A 23 4.45 13.29 -0.80
CA LYS A 23 4.54 11.86 -0.46
C LYS A 23 4.16 11.01 -1.68
N LYS A 24 5.07 10.14 -2.11
CA LYS A 24 4.83 9.16 -3.17
C LYS A 24 5.26 7.80 -2.64
N LEU A 25 4.34 6.86 -2.63
CA LEU A 25 4.60 5.49 -2.21
C LEU A 25 4.12 4.59 -3.34
N GLU A 26 5.01 3.72 -3.79
CA GLU A 26 4.68 2.62 -4.67
C GLU A 26 4.24 1.43 -3.82
N VAL A 27 3.16 0.80 -4.26
CA VAL A 27 2.65 -0.43 -3.65
C VAL A 27 2.78 -1.47 -4.73
N ASP A 28 3.53 -2.53 -4.48
CA ASP A 28 3.67 -3.65 -5.39
C ASP A 28 3.36 -4.99 -4.70
N TYR A 29 3.16 -6.02 -5.50
CA TYR A 29 2.99 -7.36 -4.95
C TYR A 29 3.43 -8.45 -5.91
N TRP A 30 3.87 -9.57 -5.36
CA TRP A 30 4.12 -10.79 -6.11
C TRP A 30 3.67 -12.02 -5.31
N ILE A 31 3.56 -13.14 -6.01
CA ILE A 31 3.21 -14.42 -5.42
C ILE A 31 4.46 -15.27 -5.40
N SER A 32 4.78 -15.84 -4.24
CA SER A 32 5.78 -16.89 -4.14
C SER A 32 5.28 -17.95 -3.17
N TYR A 33 6.13 -18.90 -2.83
CA TYR A 33 5.84 -19.94 -1.87
C TYR A 33 7.02 -20.15 -0.93
N LYS A 34 6.70 -20.67 0.25
CA LYS A 34 7.71 -21.14 1.19
C LYS A 34 7.37 -22.57 1.59
N ILE A 35 8.40 -23.38 1.79
CA ILE A 35 8.26 -24.74 2.30
C ILE A 35 8.41 -24.64 3.82
N PHE A 36 7.37 -25.03 4.56
CA PHE A 36 7.37 -25.06 6.01
C PHE A 36 6.95 -26.46 6.45
N SER A 37 7.82 -27.15 7.18
CA SER A 37 7.57 -28.53 7.66
C SER A 37 7.14 -29.52 6.57
N GLY A 38 7.66 -29.37 5.34
CA GLY A 38 7.32 -30.21 4.19
C GLY A 38 6.07 -29.78 3.42
N GLU A 39 5.30 -28.82 3.94
CA GLU A 39 4.14 -28.26 3.25
C GLU A 39 4.49 -26.99 2.47
N LYS A 40 3.91 -26.85 1.27
CA LYS A 40 4.08 -25.67 0.42
C LYS A 40 3.03 -24.63 0.77
N ILE A 41 3.44 -23.54 1.41
CA ILE A 41 2.58 -22.42 1.76
C ILE A 41 2.72 -21.35 0.68
N SER A 42 1.63 -21.03 -0.02
CA SER A 42 1.62 -19.91 -0.96
C SER A 42 1.48 -18.59 -0.21
N LEU A 43 2.30 -17.62 -0.58
CA LEU A 43 2.40 -16.32 0.07
C LEU A 43 2.20 -15.20 -0.93
N TRP A 44 1.47 -14.18 -0.50
CA TRP A 44 1.49 -12.86 -1.11
C TRP A 44 2.57 -12.03 -0.44
N PHE A 45 3.47 -11.52 -1.26
CA PHE A 45 4.50 -10.58 -0.88
C PHE A 45 3.98 -9.20 -1.27
N ILE A 46 3.87 -8.31 -0.30
CA ILE A 46 3.42 -6.94 -0.51
C ILE A 46 4.59 -6.05 -0.22
N ASP A 47 5.03 -5.32 -1.23
CA ASP A 47 6.15 -4.41 -1.12
C ASP A 47 5.69 -2.97 -1.18
N LEU A 48 6.23 -2.15 -0.29
CA LEU A 48 5.94 -0.73 -0.17
C LEU A 48 7.24 0.03 -0.33
N VAL A 49 7.39 0.77 -1.43
CA VAL A 49 8.62 1.52 -1.71
C VAL A 49 8.33 3.01 -1.66
N ASN A 50 9.09 3.76 -0.86
CA ASN A 50 9.00 5.22 -0.86
C ASN A 50 9.80 5.82 -2.01
N ILE A 51 9.13 5.98 -3.17
CA ILE A 51 9.68 6.66 -4.35
C ILE A 51 9.62 8.20 -4.25
N GLY A 52 9.21 8.74 -3.10
CA GLY A 52 9.13 10.18 -2.82
C GLY A 52 10.40 10.73 -2.18
N SER A 53 10.45 12.06 -2.04
CA SER A 53 11.52 12.79 -1.37
C SER A 53 11.25 13.04 0.13
N VAL A 54 10.08 12.64 0.62
CA VAL A 54 9.63 12.89 2.00
C VAL A 54 9.32 11.55 2.68
N PRO A 55 9.68 11.37 3.96
CA PRO A 55 9.34 10.17 4.70
C PRO A 55 7.84 9.91 4.77
N VAL A 56 7.44 8.64 4.69
CA VAL A 56 6.04 8.20 4.75
C VAL A 56 5.87 7.20 5.89
N LYS A 57 5.06 7.56 6.88
CA LYS A 57 4.71 6.66 8.00
C LYS A 57 3.46 5.85 7.66
N ILE A 58 3.63 4.54 7.46
CA ILE A 58 2.57 3.57 7.14
C ILE A 58 2.09 2.91 8.44
N TYR A 59 0.78 2.72 8.58
CA TYR A 59 0.21 2.02 9.73
C TYR A 59 -0.81 0.95 9.36
N GLU A 60 -1.18 0.84 8.09
CA GLU A 60 -2.20 -0.12 7.68
C GLU A 60 -1.92 -0.59 6.25
N VAL A 61 -1.99 -1.90 6.05
CA VAL A 61 -1.92 -2.56 4.74
C VAL A 61 -3.09 -3.52 4.63
N GLY A 62 -3.70 -3.61 3.44
CA GLY A 62 -4.91 -4.41 3.29
C GLY A 62 -5.46 -4.49 1.88
N LEU A 63 -6.62 -5.12 1.75
CA LEU A 63 -7.40 -5.16 0.51
C LEU A 63 -8.62 -4.26 0.62
N TYR A 64 -8.91 -3.57 -0.47
CA TYR A 64 -10.03 -2.67 -0.61
C TYR A 64 -10.83 -3.01 -1.86
N GLN A 65 -12.12 -3.27 -1.69
CA GLN A 65 -13.04 -3.44 -2.81
C GLN A 65 -13.57 -2.07 -3.26
N LYS A 66 -13.23 -1.68 -4.50
CA LYS A 66 -13.81 -0.47 -5.08
C LYS A 66 -15.29 -0.72 -5.38
N SER A 67 -16.14 0.12 -4.80
CA SER A 67 -17.56 0.20 -5.15
C SER A 67 -17.96 1.65 -5.41
N TRP A 68 -18.83 1.84 -6.40
CA TRP A 68 -19.43 3.13 -6.73
C TRP A 68 -20.36 3.60 -5.59
N LEU A 69 -21.14 2.68 -5.04
CA LEU A 69 -21.96 2.90 -3.85
C LEU A 69 -21.07 2.77 -2.60
N ARG A 70 -20.89 3.88 -1.86
CA ARG A 70 -20.08 3.91 -0.62
C ARG A 70 -20.45 2.79 0.37
N LYS A 71 -21.75 2.49 0.51
CA LYS A 71 -22.28 1.44 1.40
C LYS A 71 -21.81 0.01 1.06
N ARG A 72 -21.31 -0.23 -0.16
CA ARG A 72 -20.82 -1.55 -0.61
C ARG A 72 -19.30 -1.64 -0.66
N ARG A 73 -18.58 -0.63 -0.15
CA ARG A 73 -17.13 -0.67 -0.02
C ARG A 73 -16.78 -1.63 1.10
N LYS A 74 -16.04 -2.68 0.77
CA LYS A 74 -15.52 -3.65 1.75
C LYS A 74 -14.03 -3.41 1.89
N LYS A 75 -13.56 -3.42 3.12
CA LYS A 75 -12.16 -3.21 3.49
C LYS A 75 -11.75 -4.39 4.34
N ILE A 76 -10.65 -5.03 3.96
CA ILE A 76 -9.99 -6.07 4.72
C ILE A 76 -8.65 -5.51 5.13
N ILE A 77 -8.41 -5.42 6.44
CA ILE A 77 -7.09 -5.10 6.97
C ILE A 77 -6.36 -6.42 7.11
N PHE A 78 -5.13 -6.47 6.59
CA PHE A 78 -4.31 -7.65 6.80
C PHE A 78 -3.78 -7.67 8.22
N MET A 79 -4.02 -8.78 8.89
CA MET A 79 -3.32 -9.17 10.10
C MET A 79 -2.15 -10.04 9.66
N MET A 80 -0.93 -9.66 10.04
CA MET A 80 0.23 -10.50 9.76
C MET A 80 0.09 -11.83 10.50
N PRO A 81 0.27 -12.97 9.80
CA PRO A 81 0.27 -14.26 10.45
C PRO A 81 1.44 -14.33 11.43
N ARG A 82 1.22 -14.92 12.61
CA ARG A 82 2.26 -15.06 13.66
C ARG A 82 3.53 -15.73 13.14
N ASP A 83 3.37 -16.70 12.25
CA ASP A 83 4.48 -17.48 11.68
C ASP A 83 5.39 -16.67 10.73
N PHE A 84 4.89 -15.54 10.21
CA PHE A 84 5.61 -14.67 9.28
C PHE A 84 5.88 -13.27 9.84
N GLU A 85 5.57 -13.05 11.12
CA GLU A 85 5.71 -11.75 11.79
C GLU A 85 7.19 -11.33 11.92
N TYR A 86 8.11 -12.28 12.03
CA TYR A 86 9.56 -12.01 12.09
C TYR A 86 10.17 -11.65 10.74
N GLU A 87 9.60 -12.16 9.64
CA GLU A 87 10.11 -11.90 8.28
C GLU A 87 9.46 -10.66 7.67
N SER A 88 8.26 -10.31 8.11
CA SER A 88 7.53 -9.13 7.66
C SER A 88 8.00 -7.86 8.37
N ALA A 89 7.99 -6.74 7.65
CA ALA A 89 8.11 -5.42 8.26
C ALA A 89 7.00 -5.18 9.30
N LYS A 90 7.29 -4.47 10.38
CA LYS A 90 6.32 -4.23 11.47
C LYS A 90 5.55 -2.93 11.27
N LEU A 91 4.22 -2.99 11.39
CA LEU A 91 3.38 -1.78 11.42
C LEU A 91 3.29 -1.23 12.86
N PRO A 92 3.29 0.10 13.05
CA PRO A 92 3.56 1.13 12.05
C PRO A 92 5.06 1.23 11.70
N ILE A 93 5.37 1.56 10.45
CA ILE A 93 6.75 1.78 9.96
C ILE A 93 6.90 3.18 9.37
N LEU A 94 8.07 3.78 9.57
CA LEU A 94 8.48 5.00 8.86
C LEU A 94 9.39 4.58 7.71
N LEU A 95 8.98 4.89 6.48
CA LEU A 95 9.80 4.69 5.29
C LEU A 95 10.44 6.01 4.89
N ASN A 96 11.75 6.13 5.03
CA ASN A 96 12.51 7.24 4.48
C ASN A 96 12.54 7.17 2.94
N PRO A 97 12.92 8.25 2.24
CA PRO A 97 13.09 8.20 0.79
C PRO A 97 13.95 7.01 0.36
N GLN A 98 13.49 6.29 -0.66
CA GLN A 98 14.12 5.08 -1.23
C GLN A 98 14.13 3.84 -0.33
N GLU A 99 13.56 3.89 0.88
CA GLU A 99 13.36 2.69 1.70
C GLU A 99 12.12 1.91 1.26
N ASP A 100 12.21 0.60 1.45
CA ASP A 100 11.16 -0.38 1.19
C ASP A 100 10.71 -1.11 2.47
N ALA A 101 9.52 -1.71 2.40
CA ALA A 101 9.01 -2.61 3.42
C ALA A 101 8.17 -3.71 2.80
N THR A 102 8.59 -4.95 3.05
CA THR A 102 7.89 -6.14 2.57
C THR A 102 7.05 -6.78 3.69
N TYR A 103 5.83 -7.16 3.35
CA TYR A 103 4.90 -7.89 4.21
C TYR A 103 4.54 -9.24 3.58
N PHE A 104 4.50 -10.29 4.39
CA PHE A 104 4.24 -11.65 3.95
C PHE A 104 2.88 -12.10 4.46
N ILE A 105 2.05 -12.60 3.55
CA ILE A 105 0.67 -12.95 3.84
C ILE A 105 0.34 -14.33 3.29
N ALA A 106 -0.18 -15.20 4.16
CA ALA A 106 -0.65 -16.53 3.78
C ALA A 106 -1.83 -16.44 2.81
N LYS A 107 -1.59 -16.72 1.53
CA LYS A 107 -2.57 -16.59 0.45
C LYS A 107 -3.85 -17.38 0.74
N ASN A 108 -3.71 -18.63 1.16
CA ASN A 108 -4.83 -19.56 1.33
C ASN A 108 -5.82 -19.10 2.41
N GLU A 109 -5.32 -18.59 3.54
CA GLU A 109 -6.16 -18.10 4.64
C GLU A 109 -7.02 -16.91 4.21
N TRP A 110 -6.43 -16.00 3.43
CA TRP A 110 -7.11 -14.78 3.00
C TRP A 110 -8.04 -15.00 1.83
N ILE A 111 -7.78 -15.96 0.94
CA ILE A 111 -8.71 -16.34 -0.14
C ILE A 111 -10.05 -16.76 0.45
N THR A 112 -10.05 -17.60 1.48
CA THR A 112 -11.27 -18.06 2.15
C THR A 112 -12.04 -16.88 2.74
N LYS A 113 -11.36 -16.02 3.51
CA LYS A 113 -11.97 -14.79 4.06
C LYS A 113 -12.55 -13.86 3.00
N ILE A 114 -11.86 -13.69 1.86
CA ILE A 114 -12.33 -12.85 0.75
C ILE A 114 -13.63 -13.42 0.14
N LYS A 115 -13.71 -14.74 0.00
CA LYS A 115 -14.91 -15.44 -0.50
C LYS A 115 -16.08 -15.31 0.48
N GLU A 116 -15.86 -15.55 1.77
CA GLU A 116 -16.86 -15.39 2.83
C GLU A 116 -17.42 -13.97 2.88
N LEU A 117 -16.54 -12.97 2.74
CA LEU A 117 -16.95 -11.57 2.72
C LEU A 117 -17.66 -11.19 1.42
N GLY A 118 -17.86 -12.09 0.45
CA GLY A 118 -18.55 -11.82 -0.80
C GLY A 118 -17.93 -10.65 -1.56
N ILE A 119 -16.60 -10.57 -1.55
CA ILE A 119 -15.86 -9.53 -2.26
C ILE A 119 -15.73 -9.92 -3.72
N ASN A 120 -16.08 -9.00 -4.62
CA ASN A 120 -15.89 -9.23 -6.05
C ASN A 120 -14.39 -9.12 -6.38
N GLN A 121 -13.79 -10.28 -6.69
CA GLN A 121 -12.37 -10.46 -6.99
C GLN A 121 -11.87 -9.52 -8.10
N ARG A 122 -12.70 -9.18 -9.09
CA ARG A 122 -12.32 -8.30 -10.21
C ARG A 122 -12.14 -6.83 -9.81
N LYS A 123 -12.57 -6.43 -8.62
CA LYS A 123 -12.59 -5.03 -8.15
C LYS A 123 -11.74 -4.79 -6.89
N ILE A 124 -10.83 -5.71 -6.57
CA ILE A 124 -9.96 -5.58 -5.41
C ILE A 124 -8.74 -4.74 -5.73
N ARG A 125 -8.33 -3.95 -4.76
CA ARG A 125 -7.09 -3.18 -4.76
C ARG A 125 -6.33 -3.47 -3.49
N LEU A 126 -5.04 -3.71 -3.62
CA LEU A 126 -4.12 -3.66 -2.50
C LEU A 126 -3.94 -2.20 -2.11
N TYR A 127 -3.87 -1.93 -0.81
CA TYR A 127 -3.66 -0.57 -0.33
C TYR A 127 -2.70 -0.52 0.85
N ALA A 128 -2.01 0.61 0.96
CA ALA A 128 -1.33 1.06 2.15
C ALA A 128 -1.92 2.41 2.58
N ARG A 129 -2.06 2.62 3.89
CA ARG A 129 -2.57 3.88 4.46
C ARG A 129 -1.48 4.54 5.31
N ASP A 130 -1.22 5.81 5.02
CA ASP A 130 -0.32 6.62 5.84
C ASP A 130 -1.05 7.30 6.99
N THR A 131 -0.29 7.76 7.99
CA THR A 131 -0.77 8.50 9.17
C THR A 131 -1.62 9.74 8.85
N THR A 132 -1.47 10.33 7.66
CA THR A 132 -2.30 11.46 7.21
C THR A 132 -3.65 11.01 6.62
N GLY A 133 -3.90 9.70 6.57
CA GLY A 133 -5.12 9.10 6.05
C GLY A 133 -5.13 8.97 4.53
N LYS A 134 -4.02 9.29 3.84
CA LYS A 134 -3.89 9.10 2.40
C LYS A 134 -3.67 7.62 2.12
N TYR A 135 -4.34 7.16 1.06
CA TYR A 135 -4.26 5.79 0.59
C TYR A 135 -3.43 5.71 -0.69
N TYR A 136 -2.58 4.71 -0.74
CA TYR A 136 -1.80 4.31 -1.90
C TYR A 136 -2.36 2.97 -2.37
N TYR A 137 -2.57 2.79 -3.67
CA TYR A 137 -3.31 1.64 -4.19
C TYR A 137 -2.60 1.00 -5.37
N ARG A 138 -2.68 -0.33 -5.45
CA ARG A 138 -2.43 -1.08 -6.67
C ARG A 138 -3.61 -2.00 -6.99
N LYS A 139 -3.87 -2.22 -8.28
CA LYS A 139 -4.84 -3.24 -8.70
C LYS A 139 -4.33 -4.59 -8.23
N PHE A 140 -5.18 -5.36 -7.56
CA PHE A 140 -4.82 -6.66 -7.02
C PHE A 140 -5.60 -7.73 -7.76
N LEU A 141 -4.90 -8.74 -8.27
CA LEU A 141 -5.47 -9.91 -8.92
C LEU A 141 -5.38 -11.11 -7.97
N LEU A 142 -6.53 -11.70 -7.69
CA LEU A 142 -6.61 -13.02 -7.08
C LEU A 142 -6.36 -14.06 -8.18
N GLU A 143 -5.11 -14.46 -8.32
CA GLU A 143 -4.74 -15.69 -9.02
C GLU A 143 -4.83 -16.90 -8.08
#